data_AF-A0A943PKD0-F1
#
_entry.id   AF-A0A943PKD0-F1
#
_cell.length_a   1.000
_cell.length_b   1.000
_cell.length_c   1.000
_cell.angle_alpha   90.00
_cell.angle_beta   90.00
_cell.angle_gamma   90.00
#
_symmetry.space_group_name_H-M   'P 1'
#
loop_
_entity.id
_entity.type
_entity.pdbx_description
1 polymer ?
#
loop_
_entity_poly.entity_id
_entity_poly.type
_entity_poly.pdbx_seq_one_letter_code
_entity_poly.pdbx_strand_id
1 'polypeptide(L)'
;MNIDSLLEQIENILDSGTKITLSKKTAVNAEEIRECIAQLREIIPEEVDQAKSITANRSEIIEKAKSDAAASVARAQEKAQTLVEKTEAKSEQIISAANANAQKTVDSANKLAEETVAKAKSDAAAIVEKAQQTANKLLDENEITAQARAYASQLKVNSQNEATERVNSAIARAEEMLSNATRQADDIVKKANTESNETLARAKKWSADIREAASNFADSVLRSADKALVASINEVRDARQKISDTYKGEKNPQ
;
A
#
# COMPACT_ATOMS: atom_id res chain seq x y z
N MET A 1 -39.80 -43.72 12.11
CA MET A 1 -41.14 -43.10 12.02
C MET A 1 -40.90 -41.61 12.25
N ASN A 2 -41.32 -40.73 11.34
CA ASN A 2 -41.19 -39.28 11.54
C ASN A 2 -42.47 -38.74 12.21
N ILE A 3 -42.42 -37.48 12.65
CA ILE A 3 -43.56 -36.81 13.28
C ILE A 3 -44.83 -36.94 12.43
N ASP A 4 -44.74 -36.84 11.11
CA ASP A 4 -45.91 -36.93 10.21
C ASP A 4 -46.54 -38.30 10.19
N SER A 5 -45.73 -39.35 10.06
CA SER A 5 -46.23 -40.72 10.05
C SER A 5 -46.96 -41.08 11.35
N LEU A 6 -46.54 -40.49 12.49
CA LEU A 6 -47.21 -40.66 13.78
C LEU A 6 -48.49 -39.84 13.90
N LEU A 7 -48.51 -38.62 13.35
CA LEU A 7 -49.73 -37.81 13.29
C LEU A 7 -50.76 -38.44 12.36
N GLU A 8 -50.35 -38.93 11.20
CA GLU A 8 -51.15 -39.68 10.23
C GLU A 8 -51.69 -40.97 10.83
N GLN A 9 -50.91 -41.72 11.62
CA GLN A 9 -51.42 -42.88 12.37
C GLN A 9 -52.50 -42.48 13.38
N ILE A 10 -52.30 -41.39 14.13
CA ILE A 10 -53.33 -40.90 15.06
C ILE A 10 -54.61 -40.52 14.30
N GLU A 11 -54.50 -39.83 13.17
CA GLU A 11 -55.66 -39.46 12.34
C GLU A 11 -56.38 -40.70 11.79
N ASN A 12 -55.65 -41.68 11.27
CA ASN A 12 -56.20 -42.95 10.82
C ASN A 12 -56.94 -43.72 11.94
N ILE A 13 -56.41 -43.74 13.16
CA ILE A 13 -57.07 -44.36 14.33
C ILE A 13 -58.35 -43.60 14.70
N LEU A 14 -58.34 -42.26 14.59
CA LEU A 14 -59.51 -41.42 14.86
C LEU A 14 -60.61 -41.63 13.80
N ASP A 15 -60.24 -41.77 12.53
CA ASP A 15 -61.17 -41.93 11.40
C ASP A 15 -61.76 -43.34 11.31
N SER A 16 -60.97 -44.37 11.62
CA SER A 16 -61.41 -45.77 11.67
C SER A 16 -62.18 -46.14 12.96
N GLY A 17 -62.26 -45.21 13.92
CA GLY A 17 -62.96 -45.40 15.18
C GLY A 17 -64.47 -45.65 15.03
N THR A 18 -65.04 -46.40 15.97
CA THR A 18 -66.47 -46.74 15.94
C THR A 18 -67.33 -45.56 16.38
N LYS A 19 -68.21 -45.05 15.50
CA LYS A 19 -69.17 -43.99 15.85
C LYS A 19 -70.23 -44.48 16.81
N ILE A 20 -70.46 -43.75 17.89
CA ILE A 20 -71.47 -44.10 18.90
C ILE A 20 -72.83 -43.49 18.48
N THR A 21 -73.84 -44.34 18.29
CA THR A 21 -75.19 -43.94 17.85
C THR A 21 -75.85 -42.96 18.84
N LEU A 22 -76.53 -41.92 18.31
CA LEU A 22 -77.06 -40.77 19.08
C LEU A 22 -76.01 -39.90 19.82
N SER A 23 -74.71 -40.08 19.55
CA SER A 23 -73.64 -39.24 20.10
C SER A 23 -72.76 -38.65 19.01
N LYS A 24 -72.09 -37.53 19.31
CA LYS A 24 -71.00 -36.99 18.47
C LYS A 24 -69.63 -37.60 18.78
N LYS A 25 -69.59 -38.63 19.63
CA LYS A 25 -68.35 -39.27 20.11
C LYS A 25 -67.99 -40.46 19.23
N THR A 26 -66.68 -40.63 19.01
CA THR A 26 -66.08 -41.79 18.36
C THR A 26 -65.32 -42.61 19.40
N ALA A 27 -65.53 -43.92 19.42
CA ALA A 27 -64.76 -44.85 20.24
C ALA A 27 -63.49 -45.26 19.48
N VAL A 28 -62.33 -45.09 20.12
CA VAL A 28 -61.01 -45.34 19.54
C VAL A 28 -60.17 -46.18 20.48
N ASN A 29 -59.14 -46.85 19.96
CA ASN A 29 -58.16 -47.52 20.80
C ASN A 29 -57.26 -46.47 21.46
N ALA A 30 -57.54 -46.19 22.73
CA ALA A 30 -56.78 -45.22 23.50
C ALA A 30 -55.30 -45.62 23.65
N GLU A 31 -54.96 -46.90 23.54
CA GLU A 31 -53.58 -47.38 23.69
C GLU A 31 -52.73 -47.09 22.45
N GLU A 32 -53.27 -47.32 21.26
CA GLU A 32 -52.58 -47.00 19.99
C GLU A 32 -52.35 -45.49 19.84
N ILE A 33 -53.33 -44.65 20.23
CA ILE A 33 -53.14 -43.19 20.26
C ILE A 33 -52.08 -42.80 21.30
N ARG A 34 -52.09 -43.42 22.48
CA ARG A 34 -51.07 -43.16 23.52
C ARG A 34 -49.67 -43.54 23.05
N GLU A 35 -49.53 -44.64 22.32
CA GLU A 35 -48.25 -45.09 21.77
C GLU A 35 -47.72 -44.11 20.72
N CYS A 36 -48.58 -43.61 19.83
CA CYS A 36 -48.20 -42.56 18.88
C CYS A 36 -47.81 -41.26 19.58
N ILE A 37 -48.56 -40.85 20.62
CA ILE A 37 -48.23 -39.66 21.43
C ILE A 37 -46.92 -39.86 22.21
N ALA A 38 -46.64 -41.08 22.69
CA ALA A 38 -45.39 -41.40 23.38
C ALA A 38 -44.19 -41.26 22.43
N GLN A 39 -44.29 -41.80 21.22
CA GLN A 39 -43.24 -41.64 20.19
C GLN A 39 -43.09 -40.18 19.75
N LEU A 40 -44.18 -39.42 19.61
CA LEU A 40 -44.11 -37.97 19.34
C LEU A 40 -43.41 -37.20 20.48
N ARG A 41 -43.67 -37.57 21.73
CA ARG A 41 -43.00 -36.98 22.90
C ARG A 41 -41.51 -37.33 22.96
N GLU A 42 -41.09 -38.41 22.32
CA GLU A 42 -39.68 -38.81 22.22
C GLU A 42 -38.97 -38.05 21.08
N ILE A 43 -39.62 -37.90 19.92
CA ILE A 43 -39.02 -37.29 18.72
C ILE A 43 -39.02 -35.76 18.75
N ILE A 44 -40.08 -35.12 19.26
CA ILE A 44 -40.21 -33.65 19.25
C ILE A 44 -39.06 -32.94 20.01
N PRO A 45 -38.64 -33.38 21.21
CA PRO A 45 -37.49 -32.80 21.90
C PRO A 45 -36.21 -32.84 21.06
N GLU A 46 -35.96 -33.96 20.37
CA GLU A 46 -34.78 -34.16 19.54
C GLU A 46 -34.74 -33.19 18.34
N GLU A 47 -35.88 -33.01 17.66
CA GLU A 47 -36.07 -32.03 16.58
C GLU A 47 -35.92 -30.58 17.07
N VAL A 48 -36.46 -30.27 18.25
CA VAL A 48 -36.33 -28.94 18.89
C VAL A 48 -34.86 -28.65 19.23
N ASP A 49 -34.13 -29.62 19.76
CA ASP A 49 -32.73 -29.46 20.10
C ASP A 49 -31.83 -29.40 18.85
N GLN A 50 -32.14 -30.14 17.79
CA GLN A 50 -31.52 -29.96 16.48
C GLN A 50 -31.73 -28.55 15.93
N ALA A 51 -32.95 -28.02 15.97
CA ALA A 51 -33.25 -26.67 15.50
C ALA A 51 -32.50 -25.58 16.30
N LYS A 52 -32.40 -25.75 17.63
CA LYS A 52 -31.58 -24.88 18.49
C LYS A 52 -30.10 -24.99 18.14
N SER A 53 -29.58 -26.20 17.93
CA SER A 53 -28.19 -26.44 17.56
C SER A 53 -27.82 -25.79 16.23
N ILE A 54 -28.70 -25.91 15.21
CA ILE A 54 -28.53 -25.22 13.91
C ILE A 54 -28.49 -23.70 14.11
N THR A 55 -29.34 -23.15 14.97
CA THR A 55 -29.39 -21.70 15.26
C THR A 55 -28.15 -21.22 16.04
N ALA A 56 -27.64 -22.02 16.97
CA ALA A 56 -26.41 -21.74 17.70
C ALA A 56 -25.19 -21.77 16.77
N ASN A 57 -25.04 -22.85 15.99
CA ASN A 57 -23.97 -23.00 14.99
C ASN A 57 -23.98 -21.85 13.96
N ARG A 58 -25.16 -21.39 13.55
CA ARG A 58 -25.31 -20.20 12.71
C ARG A 58 -24.68 -18.96 13.33
N SER A 59 -24.99 -18.72 14.60
CA SER A 59 -24.49 -17.55 15.32
C SER A 59 -22.97 -17.60 15.43
N GLU A 60 -22.40 -18.78 15.72
CA GLU A 60 -20.96 -18.99 15.74
C GLU A 60 -20.30 -18.77 14.37
N ILE A 61 -20.89 -19.28 13.29
CA ILE A 61 -20.37 -19.09 11.92
C ILE A 61 -20.32 -17.60 11.55
N ILE A 62 -21.39 -16.85 11.83
CA ILE A 62 -21.43 -15.40 11.55
C ILE A 62 -20.39 -14.64 12.37
N GLU A 63 -20.30 -14.93 13.67
CA GLU A 63 -19.33 -14.25 14.53
C GLU A 63 -17.89 -14.56 14.13
N LYS A 64 -17.60 -15.81 13.75
CA LYS A 64 -16.29 -16.18 13.20
C LYS A 64 -16.01 -15.46 11.88
N ALA A 65 -16.97 -15.43 10.96
CA ALA A 65 -16.81 -14.72 9.67
C ALA A 65 -16.57 -13.21 9.87
N LYS A 66 -17.28 -12.58 10.82
CA LYS A 66 -17.06 -11.18 11.20
C LYS A 66 -15.67 -10.96 11.79
N SER A 67 -15.25 -11.83 12.71
CA SER A 67 -13.91 -11.77 13.32
C SER A 67 -12.82 -11.91 12.26
N ASP A 68 -12.92 -12.90 11.38
CA ASP A 68 -11.94 -13.17 10.32
C ASP A 68 -11.90 -12.02 9.30
N ALA A 69 -13.06 -11.47 8.92
CA ALA A 69 -13.18 -10.30 8.06
C ALA A 69 -12.54 -9.06 8.69
N ALA A 70 -12.84 -8.77 9.95
CA ALA A 70 -12.25 -7.66 10.70
C ALA A 70 -10.72 -7.81 10.82
N ALA A 71 -10.22 -9.01 11.14
CA ALA A 71 -8.79 -9.30 11.21
C ALA A 71 -8.11 -9.16 9.84
N SER A 72 -8.79 -9.53 8.74
CA SER A 72 -8.29 -9.34 7.38
C SER A 72 -8.14 -7.85 7.05
N VAL A 73 -9.17 -7.04 7.33
CA VAL A 73 -9.15 -5.59 7.12
C VAL A 73 -8.07 -4.93 7.98
N ALA A 74 -7.95 -5.28 9.26
CA ALA A 74 -6.93 -4.74 10.15
C ALA A 74 -5.51 -5.01 9.63
N ARG A 75 -5.22 -6.25 9.21
CA ARG A 75 -3.91 -6.60 8.61
C ARG A 75 -3.64 -5.86 7.31
N ALA A 76 -4.66 -5.65 6.48
CA ALA A 76 -4.53 -4.89 5.25
C ALA A 76 -4.25 -3.41 5.53
N GLN A 77 -4.93 -2.82 6.52
CA GLN A 77 -4.71 -1.44 6.97
C GLN A 77 -3.29 -1.24 7.51
N GLU A 78 -2.82 -2.15 8.35
CA GLU A 78 -1.46 -2.14 8.90
C GLU A 78 -0.40 -2.24 7.79
N LYS A 79 -0.57 -3.18 6.85
CA LYS A 79 0.32 -3.31 5.69
C LYS A 79 0.33 -2.06 4.81
N ALA A 80 -0.85 -1.50 4.55
CA ALA A 80 -1.00 -0.29 3.75
C ALA A 80 -0.33 0.92 4.42
N GLN A 81 -0.49 1.07 5.74
CA GLN A 81 0.19 2.09 6.53
C GLN A 81 1.71 1.91 6.50
N THR A 82 2.19 0.70 6.82
CA THR A 82 3.63 0.37 6.83
C THR A 82 4.27 0.62 5.46
N LEU A 83 3.55 0.35 4.37
CA LEU A 83 4.04 0.63 3.02
C LEU A 83 4.27 2.12 2.81
N VAL A 84 3.32 2.97 3.21
CA VAL A 84 3.44 4.43 3.07
C VAL A 84 4.59 4.93 3.94
N GLU A 85 4.66 4.54 5.21
CA GLU A 85 5.72 4.94 6.14
C GLU A 85 7.11 4.55 5.63
N LYS A 86 7.29 3.30 5.18
CA LYS A 86 8.56 2.84 4.60
C LYS A 86 8.92 3.59 3.32
N THR A 87 7.92 3.94 2.52
CA THR A 87 8.15 4.71 1.29
C THR A 87 8.54 6.14 1.62
N GLU A 88 7.89 6.78 2.59
CA GLU A 88 8.22 8.14 3.07
C GLU A 88 9.65 8.20 3.61
N ALA A 89 10.03 7.27 4.49
CA ALA A 89 11.40 7.19 5.01
C ALA A 89 12.44 6.98 3.90
N LYS A 90 12.14 6.12 2.92
CA LYS A 90 13.03 5.89 1.77
C LYS A 90 13.11 7.13 0.87
N SER A 91 12.00 7.82 0.66
CA SER A 91 11.91 9.08 -0.08
C SER A 91 12.75 10.17 0.55
N GLU A 92 12.68 10.34 1.88
CA GLU A 92 13.52 11.26 2.63
C GLU A 92 15.00 10.91 2.49
N GLN A 93 15.35 9.62 2.59
CA GLN A 93 16.72 9.16 2.42
C GLN A 93 17.26 9.48 1.01
N ILE A 94 16.46 9.27 -0.04
CA ILE A 94 16.83 9.59 -1.43
C ILE A 94 17.08 11.08 -1.60
N ILE A 95 16.19 11.93 -1.08
CA ILE A 95 16.33 13.39 -1.16
C ILE A 95 17.56 13.86 -0.39
N SER A 96 17.78 13.32 0.82
CA SER A 96 18.96 13.63 1.63
C SER A 96 20.26 13.24 0.92
N ALA A 97 20.31 12.04 0.33
CA ALA A 97 21.46 11.58 -0.44
C ALA A 97 21.70 12.43 -1.70
N ALA A 98 20.64 12.83 -2.39
CA ALA A 98 20.72 13.71 -3.56
C ALA A 98 21.29 15.09 -3.17
N ASN A 99 20.81 15.69 -2.08
CA ASN A 99 21.33 16.95 -1.56
C ASN A 99 22.81 16.83 -1.16
N ALA A 100 23.20 15.75 -0.49
CA ALA A 100 24.60 15.51 -0.11
C ALA A 100 25.50 15.34 -1.35
N ASN A 101 25.01 14.67 -2.40
CA ASN A 101 25.74 14.51 -3.64
C ASN A 101 25.85 15.82 -4.42
N ALA A 102 24.77 16.60 -4.49
CA ALA A 102 24.77 17.93 -5.10
C ALA A 102 25.77 18.86 -4.40
N GLN A 103 25.80 18.86 -3.07
CA GLN A 103 26.78 19.62 -2.30
C GLN A 103 28.20 19.21 -2.62
N LYS A 104 28.49 17.89 -2.65
CA LYS A 104 29.83 17.38 -3.02
C LYS A 104 30.26 17.81 -4.43
N THR A 105 29.34 17.84 -5.39
CA THR A 105 29.61 18.30 -6.75
C THR A 105 30.04 19.76 -6.75
N VAL A 106 29.30 20.62 -6.03
CA VAL A 106 29.62 22.05 -5.90
C VAL A 106 30.94 22.25 -5.15
N ASP A 107 31.17 21.55 -4.04
CA ASP A 107 32.40 21.65 -3.26
C ASP A 107 33.63 21.24 -4.07
N SER A 108 33.52 20.15 -4.84
CA SER A 108 34.61 19.67 -5.70
C SER A 108 34.92 20.67 -6.80
N ALA A 109 33.89 21.29 -7.39
CA ALA A 109 34.05 22.33 -8.39
C ALA A 109 34.67 23.60 -7.78
N ASN A 110 34.25 24.04 -6.60
CA ASN A 110 34.86 25.15 -5.85
C ASN A 110 36.34 24.91 -5.63
N LYS A 111 36.72 23.75 -5.12
CA LYS A 111 38.12 23.40 -4.90
C LYS A 111 38.94 23.43 -6.20
N LEU A 112 38.42 22.83 -7.28
CA LEU A 112 39.10 22.82 -8.57
C LEU A 112 39.21 24.23 -9.17
N ALA A 113 38.21 25.09 -8.95
CA ALA A 113 38.18 26.46 -9.42
C ALA A 113 39.25 27.30 -8.71
N GLU A 114 39.34 27.17 -7.39
CA GLU A 114 40.37 27.79 -6.56
C GLU A 114 41.76 27.35 -6.99
N GLU A 115 41.99 26.04 -7.18
CA GLU A 115 43.27 25.49 -7.65
C GLU A 115 43.65 26.02 -9.04
N THR A 116 42.67 26.12 -9.96
CA THR A 116 42.88 26.65 -11.32
C THR A 116 43.33 28.10 -11.28
N VAL A 117 42.64 28.94 -10.49
CA VAL A 117 42.97 30.37 -10.34
C VAL A 117 44.30 30.54 -9.61
N ALA A 118 44.56 29.76 -8.56
CA ALA A 118 45.81 29.81 -7.81
C ALA A 118 47.01 29.45 -8.69
N LYS A 119 46.90 28.38 -9.48
CA LYS A 119 47.94 27.98 -10.43
C LYS A 119 48.18 29.07 -11.48
N ALA A 120 47.12 29.62 -12.07
CA ALA A 120 47.25 30.69 -13.06
C ALA A 120 47.93 31.95 -12.48
N LYS A 121 47.62 32.31 -11.23
CA LYS A 121 48.30 33.41 -10.51
C LYS A 121 49.78 33.11 -10.26
N SER A 122 50.11 31.88 -9.86
CA SER A 122 51.50 31.45 -9.68
C SER A 122 52.29 31.49 -11.00
N ASP A 123 51.71 30.94 -12.07
CA ASP A 123 52.32 30.95 -13.40
C ASP A 123 52.53 32.39 -13.90
N ALA A 124 51.51 33.25 -13.75
CA ALA A 124 51.57 34.67 -14.07
C ALA A 124 52.67 35.41 -13.30
N ALA A 125 52.82 35.17 -12.00
CA ALA A 125 53.88 35.75 -11.18
C ALA A 125 55.27 35.33 -11.69
N ALA A 126 55.47 34.05 -12.01
CA ALA A 126 56.74 33.54 -12.54
C ALA A 126 57.10 34.15 -13.91
N ILE A 127 56.11 34.40 -14.77
CA ILE A 127 56.30 35.08 -16.06
C ILE A 127 56.80 36.51 -15.84
N VAL A 128 56.13 37.26 -14.96
CA VAL A 128 56.50 38.65 -14.65
C VAL A 128 57.89 38.72 -13.99
N GLU A 129 58.18 37.80 -13.07
CA GLU A 129 59.48 37.73 -12.40
C GLU A 129 60.60 37.46 -13.40
N LYS A 130 60.44 36.45 -14.26
CA LYS A 130 61.44 36.12 -15.29
C LYS A 130 61.64 37.27 -16.28
N ALA A 131 60.57 37.94 -16.68
CA ALA A 131 60.63 39.12 -17.54
C ALA A 131 61.38 40.27 -16.87
N GLN A 132 61.13 40.51 -15.59
CA GLN A 132 61.82 41.53 -14.80
C GLN A 132 63.32 41.22 -14.63
N GLN A 133 63.68 39.97 -14.33
CA GLN A 133 65.08 39.52 -14.25
C GLN A 133 65.81 39.73 -15.58
N THR A 134 65.16 39.32 -16.68
CA THR A 134 65.70 39.49 -18.04
C THR A 134 65.86 40.97 -18.38
N ALA A 135 64.86 41.79 -18.08
CA ALA A 135 64.90 43.23 -18.31
C ALA A 135 66.00 43.92 -17.50
N ASN A 136 66.19 43.54 -16.23
CA ASN A 136 67.26 44.08 -15.39
C ASN A 136 68.65 43.72 -15.95
N LYS A 137 68.86 42.44 -16.29
CA LYS A 137 70.11 41.98 -16.89
C LYS A 137 70.44 42.73 -18.19
N LEU A 138 69.45 42.99 -19.03
CA LEU A 138 69.63 43.77 -20.26
C LEU A 138 70.03 45.23 -19.99
N LEU A 139 69.53 45.82 -18.92
CA LEU A 139 69.88 47.20 -18.51
C LEU A 139 71.27 47.27 -17.88
N ASP A 140 71.67 46.23 -17.16
CA ASP A 140 72.99 46.12 -16.53
C ASP A 140 74.10 45.79 -17.56
N GLU A 141 73.82 44.89 -18.53
CA GLU A 141 74.80 44.45 -19.55
C GLU A 141 75.02 45.46 -20.69
N ASN A 142 74.01 46.27 -21.04
CA ASN A 142 74.07 47.19 -22.19
C ASN A 142 74.06 48.66 -21.77
N GLU A 143 74.88 49.05 -20.77
CA GLU A 143 74.97 50.43 -20.24
C GLU A 143 74.61 51.49 -21.30
N ILE A 144 73.39 52.04 -21.19
CA ILE A 144 72.97 53.29 -21.83
C ILE A 144 72.76 53.23 -23.37
N THR A 145 72.04 52.23 -23.92
CA THR A 145 71.39 52.43 -25.25
C THR A 145 69.89 52.69 -25.14
N ALA A 146 69.39 53.67 -25.91
CA ALA A 146 67.95 53.99 -25.95
C ALA A 146 67.10 52.79 -26.40
N GLN A 147 67.65 51.95 -27.28
CA GLN A 147 67.00 50.74 -27.77
C GLN A 147 66.87 49.65 -26.70
N ALA A 148 67.91 49.38 -25.90
CA ALA A 148 67.84 48.40 -24.81
C ALA A 148 66.80 48.80 -23.75
N ARG A 149 66.72 50.09 -23.41
CA ARG A 149 65.70 50.62 -22.49
C ARG A 149 64.29 50.46 -23.04
N ALA A 150 64.09 50.79 -24.32
CA ALA A 150 62.81 50.62 -24.99
C ALA A 150 62.37 49.14 -25.01
N TYR A 151 63.28 48.23 -25.35
CA TYR A 151 63.01 46.79 -25.34
C TYR A 151 62.69 46.25 -23.94
N ALA A 152 63.49 46.62 -22.92
CA ALA A 152 63.24 46.20 -21.54
C ALA A 152 61.89 46.71 -21.01
N SER A 153 61.51 47.94 -21.35
CA SER A 153 60.19 48.49 -21.03
C SER A 153 59.07 47.72 -21.72
N GLN A 154 59.21 47.48 -23.02
CA GLN A 154 58.21 46.75 -23.81
C GLN A 154 58.05 45.30 -23.32
N LEU A 155 59.14 44.62 -22.96
CA LEU A 155 59.11 43.27 -22.41
C LEU A 155 58.29 43.23 -21.13
N LYS A 156 58.51 44.17 -20.20
CA LYS A 156 57.73 44.25 -18.95
C LYS A 156 56.24 44.46 -19.22
N VAL A 157 55.89 45.40 -20.09
CA VAL A 157 54.47 45.67 -20.45
C VAL A 157 53.83 44.45 -21.10
N ASN A 158 54.50 43.83 -22.07
CA ASN A 158 53.98 42.64 -22.75
C ASN A 158 53.76 41.48 -21.78
N SER A 159 54.73 41.19 -20.90
CA SER A 159 54.61 40.13 -19.91
C SER A 159 53.55 40.43 -18.85
N GLN A 160 53.35 41.69 -18.46
CA GLN A 160 52.25 42.10 -17.58
C GLN A 160 50.88 41.88 -18.23
N ASN A 161 50.74 42.23 -19.51
CA ASN A 161 49.51 41.99 -20.27
C ASN A 161 49.24 40.49 -20.41
N GLU A 162 50.25 39.70 -20.77
CA GLU A 162 50.16 38.25 -20.93
C GLU A 162 49.81 37.55 -19.61
N ALA A 163 50.41 37.98 -18.49
CA ALA A 163 50.10 37.51 -17.15
C ALA A 163 48.65 37.82 -16.76
N THR A 164 48.18 39.04 -17.05
CA THR A 164 46.80 39.47 -16.77
C THR A 164 45.81 38.65 -17.59
N GLU A 165 46.06 38.45 -18.88
CA GLU A 165 45.21 37.66 -19.76
C GLU A 165 45.12 36.19 -19.31
N ARG A 166 46.23 35.59 -18.87
CA ARG A 166 46.23 34.23 -18.30
C ARG A 166 45.35 34.12 -17.06
N VAL A 167 45.47 35.05 -16.12
CA VAL A 167 44.64 35.06 -14.90
C VAL A 167 43.17 35.26 -15.24
N ASN A 168 42.85 36.22 -16.11
CA ASN A 168 41.47 36.48 -16.54
C ASN A 168 40.84 35.27 -17.23
N SER A 169 41.59 34.60 -18.11
CA SER A 169 41.13 33.38 -18.78
C SER A 169 40.90 32.23 -17.79
N ALA A 170 41.72 32.12 -16.75
CA ALA A 170 41.54 31.11 -15.71
C ALA A 170 40.32 31.41 -14.83
N ILE A 171 40.07 32.68 -14.49
CA ILE A 171 38.87 33.11 -13.76
C ILE A 171 37.61 32.78 -14.57
N ALA A 172 37.57 33.12 -15.86
CA ALA A 172 36.42 32.82 -16.71
C ALA A 172 36.12 31.30 -16.78
N ARG A 173 37.16 30.46 -16.88
CA ARG A 173 37.01 29.00 -16.84
C ARG A 173 36.50 28.49 -15.50
N ALA A 174 36.99 29.06 -14.40
CA ALA A 174 36.54 28.74 -13.05
C ALA A 174 35.05 29.09 -12.88
N GLU A 175 34.63 30.28 -13.30
CA GLU A 175 33.22 30.71 -13.28
C GLU A 175 32.32 29.79 -14.10
N GLU A 176 32.75 29.42 -15.31
CA GLU A 176 32.01 28.47 -16.16
C GLU A 176 31.86 27.10 -15.48
N MET A 177 32.94 26.59 -14.88
CA MET A 177 32.92 25.32 -14.17
C MET A 177 31.96 25.34 -12.98
N LEU A 178 31.96 26.42 -12.19
CA LEU A 178 31.05 26.60 -11.07
C LEU A 178 29.59 26.70 -11.52
N SER A 179 29.34 27.42 -12.61
CA SER A 179 28.01 27.53 -13.22
C SER A 179 27.49 26.15 -13.64
N ASN A 180 28.33 25.38 -14.34
CA ASN A 180 28.00 24.02 -14.77
C ASN A 180 27.75 23.07 -13.60
N ALA A 181 28.59 23.11 -12.57
CA ALA A 181 28.44 22.29 -11.38
C ALA A 181 27.16 22.64 -10.60
N THR A 182 26.84 23.93 -10.47
CA THR A 182 25.61 24.40 -9.83
C THR A 182 24.37 23.90 -10.57
N ARG A 183 24.35 24.04 -11.91
CA ARG A 183 23.26 23.54 -12.74
C ARG A 183 23.10 22.02 -12.61
N GLN A 184 24.21 21.29 -12.57
CA GLN A 184 24.19 19.84 -12.38
C GLN A 184 23.65 19.45 -10.99
N ALA A 185 24.05 20.15 -9.94
CA ALA A 185 23.54 19.98 -8.59
C ALA A 185 22.03 20.20 -8.52
N ASP A 186 21.53 21.29 -9.12
CA ASP A 186 20.10 21.60 -9.19
C ASP A 186 19.31 20.50 -9.91
N ASP A 187 19.84 20.01 -11.05
CA ASP A 187 19.20 18.94 -11.81
C ASP A 187 19.13 17.62 -11.02
N ILE A 188 20.18 17.29 -10.25
CA ILE A 188 20.21 16.11 -9.37
C ILE A 188 19.10 16.20 -8.31
N VAL A 189 19.01 17.35 -7.62
CA VAL A 189 18.03 17.56 -6.55
C VAL A 189 16.61 17.58 -7.14
N LYS A 190 16.41 18.26 -8.26
CA LYS A 190 15.11 18.33 -8.93
C LYS A 190 14.63 16.95 -9.37
N LYS A 191 15.49 16.15 -9.99
CA LYS A 191 15.16 14.78 -10.42
C LYS A 191 14.80 13.90 -9.23
N ALA A 192 15.59 13.94 -8.16
CA ALA A 192 15.33 13.17 -6.95
C ALA A 192 13.99 13.54 -6.31
N ASN A 193 13.65 14.83 -6.25
CA ASN A 193 12.36 15.29 -5.74
C ASN A 193 11.19 14.79 -6.59
N THR A 194 11.28 14.91 -7.92
CA THR A 194 10.22 14.44 -8.83
C THR A 194 10.00 12.93 -8.68
N GLU A 195 11.06 12.13 -8.76
CA GLU A 195 10.96 10.66 -8.66
C GLU A 195 10.45 10.20 -7.28
N SER A 196 10.88 10.89 -6.22
CA SER A 196 10.42 10.64 -4.86
C SER A 196 8.92 10.95 -4.69
N ASN A 197 8.47 12.11 -5.17
CA ASN A 197 7.06 12.52 -5.12
C ASN A 197 6.16 11.57 -5.91
N GLU A 198 6.59 11.14 -7.10
CA GLU A 198 5.86 10.14 -7.89
C GLU A 198 5.76 8.80 -7.17
N THR A 199 6.86 8.35 -6.55
CA THR A 199 6.90 7.09 -5.81
C THR A 199 5.99 7.14 -4.59
N LEU A 200 5.98 8.26 -3.86
CA LEU A 200 5.09 8.47 -2.74
C LEU A 200 3.62 8.50 -3.19
N ALA A 201 3.31 9.17 -4.30
CA ALA A 201 1.96 9.20 -4.86
C ALA A 201 1.49 7.79 -5.24
N ARG A 202 2.35 6.99 -5.89
CA ARG A 202 2.05 5.58 -6.20
C ARG A 202 1.81 4.74 -4.95
N ALA A 203 2.65 4.89 -3.92
CA ALA A 203 2.50 4.15 -2.67
C ALA A 203 1.20 4.52 -1.93
N LYS A 204 0.84 5.81 -1.89
CA LYS A 204 -0.42 6.29 -1.31
C LYS A 204 -1.63 5.72 -2.06
N LYS A 205 -1.58 5.74 -3.40
CA LYS A 205 -2.63 5.13 -4.24
C LYS A 205 -2.76 3.64 -3.96
N TRP A 206 -1.67 2.89 -4.03
CA TRP A 206 -1.67 1.45 -3.78
C TRP A 206 -2.15 1.10 -2.37
N SER A 207 -1.80 1.91 -1.36
CA SER A 207 -2.30 1.78 0.00
C SER A 207 -3.83 1.95 0.06
N ALA A 208 -4.39 2.92 -0.66
CA ALA A 208 -5.84 3.09 -0.76
C ALA A 208 -6.50 1.87 -1.43
N ASP A 209 -5.93 1.40 -2.55
CA ASP A 209 -6.42 0.24 -3.29
C ASP A 209 -6.41 -1.04 -2.42
N ILE A 210 -5.37 -1.26 -1.61
CA ILE A 210 -5.31 -2.38 -0.65
C ILE A 210 -6.47 -2.30 0.36
N ARG A 211 -6.72 -1.12 0.92
CA ARG A 211 -7.76 -0.93 1.95
C ARG A 211 -9.15 -1.17 1.36
N GLU A 212 -9.40 -0.65 0.16
CA GLU A 212 -10.65 -0.87 -0.56
C GLU A 212 -10.85 -2.34 -0.90
N ALA A 213 -9.84 -3.01 -1.47
CA ALA A 213 -9.91 -4.42 -1.81
C ALA A 213 -10.18 -5.31 -0.58
N ALA A 214 -9.54 -5.00 0.56
CA ALA A 214 -9.77 -5.73 1.80
C ALA A 214 -11.19 -5.52 2.35
N SER A 215 -11.73 -4.31 2.28
CA SER A 215 -13.12 -4.03 2.65
C SER A 215 -14.10 -4.79 1.77
N ASN A 216 -13.90 -4.74 0.45
CA ASN A 216 -14.76 -5.45 -0.50
C ASN A 216 -14.70 -6.98 -0.30
N PHE A 217 -13.53 -7.52 0.02
CA PHE A 217 -13.36 -8.94 0.34
C PHE A 217 -14.09 -9.30 1.64
N ALA A 218 -13.94 -8.51 2.70
CA ALA A 218 -14.64 -8.69 3.96
C ALA A 218 -16.17 -8.71 3.76
N ASP A 219 -16.70 -7.75 3.02
CA ASP A 219 -18.12 -7.68 2.68
C ASP A 219 -18.58 -8.91 1.87
N SER A 220 -17.76 -9.38 0.94
CA SER A 220 -18.05 -10.58 0.15
C SER A 220 -18.10 -11.84 1.01
N VAL A 221 -17.16 -12.01 1.94
CA VAL A 221 -17.14 -13.13 2.90
C VAL A 221 -18.40 -13.11 3.76
N LEU A 222 -18.77 -11.95 4.31
CA LEU A 222 -19.96 -11.81 5.14
C LEU A 222 -21.25 -12.10 4.37
N ARG A 223 -21.38 -11.57 3.15
CA ARG A 223 -22.54 -11.86 2.28
C ARG A 223 -22.63 -13.34 1.92
N SER A 224 -21.50 -13.99 1.68
CA SER A 224 -21.47 -15.41 1.33
C SER A 224 -21.86 -16.28 2.52
N ALA A 225 -21.37 -15.94 3.73
CA ALA A 225 -21.77 -16.60 4.96
C ALA A 225 -23.29 -16.45 5.21
N ASP A 226 -23.83 -15.24 5.07
CA ASP A 226 -25.27 -14.99 5.24
C ASP A 226 -26.12 -15.77 4.22
N LYS A 227 -25.72 -15.78 2.94
CA LYS A 227 -26.38 -16.57 1.90
C LYS A 227 -26.39 -18.06 2.19
N ALA A 228 -25.25 -18.62 2.61
CA ALA A 228 -25.14 -20.04 2.94
C ALA A 228 -26.10 -20.40 4.09
N LEU A 229 -26.21 -19.53 5.10
CA LEU A 229 -27.11 -19.74 6.22
C LEU A 229 -28.58 -19.63 5.84
N VAL A 230 -28.94 -18.67 4.97
CA VAL A 230 -30.31 -18.56 4.43
C VAL A 230 -30.68 -19.82 3.64
N ALA A 231 -29.75 -20.37 2.84
CA ALA A 231 -29.98 -21.61 2.11
C ALA A 231 -30.26 -22.79 3.07
N SER A 232 -29.44 -22.96 4.11
CA SER A 232 -29.66 -24.01 5.12
C SER A 232 -30.99 -23.85 5.87
N ILE A 233 -31.42 -22.61 6.17
CA ILE A 233 -32.74 -22.35 6.79
C ILE A 233 -33.88 -22.73 5.85
N ASN A 234 -33.78 -22.38 4.57
CA ASN A 234 -34.80 -22.73 3.59
C ASN A 234 -34.91 -24.25 3.40
N GLU A 235 -33.80 -24.98 3.39
CA GLU A 235 -33.81 -26.45 3.35
C GLU A 235 -34.54 -27.06 4.56
N VAL A 236 -34.29 -26.54 5.78
CA VAL A 236 -35.02 -26.96 6.98
C VAL A 236 -36.50 -26.59 6.90
N ARG A 237 -36.83 -25.39 6.42
CA ARG A 237 -38.22 -24.94 6.26
C ARG A 237 -38.97 -25.79 5.24
N ASP A 238 -38.35 -26.10 4.11
CA ASP A 238 -38.95 -26.90 3.05
C ASP A 238 -39.14 -28.36 3.49
N ALA A 239 -38.19 -28.91 4.27
CA ALA A 239 -38.38 -30.18 4.95
C ALA A 239 -39.63 -30.12 5.86
N ARG A 240 -39.75 -29.10 6.74
CA ARG A 240 -40.93 -28.92 7.61
C ARG A 240 -42.23 -28.65 6.86
N GLN A 241 -42.20 -28.00 5.70
CA GLN A 241 -43.39 -27.73 4.89
C GLN A 241 -43.89 -29.01 4.21
N LYS A 242 -43.01 -29.85 3.66
CA LYS A 242 -43.39 -31.15 3.09
C LYS A 242 -44.08 -32.05 4.11
N ILE A 243 -43.55 -32.05 5.34
CA ILE A 243 -44.11 -32.62 6.56
C ILE A 243 -45.54 -32.07 6.80
N SER A 244 -45.72 -30.74 6.81
CA SER A 244 -47.05 -30.13 6.99
C SER A 244 -48.04 -30.31 5.84
N ASP A 245 -47.59 -30.44 4.59
CA ASP A 245 -48.46 -30.54 3.41
C ASP A 245 -48.99 -31.97 3.22
N THR A 246 -48.22 -32.99 3.63
CA THR A 246 -48.74 -34.37 3.74
C THR A 246 -49.92 -34.41 4.71
N TYR A 247 -49.82 -33.72 5.85
CA TYR A 247 -50.89 -33.57 6.83
C TYR A 247 -52.15 -32.83 6.34
N LYS A 248 -52.04 -31.95 5.33
CA LYS A 248 -53.21 -31.21 4.78
C LYS A 248 -53.87 -31.90 3.59
N GLY A 249 -53.13 -32.72 2.83
CA GLY A 249 -53.63 -33.45 1.67
C GLY A 249 -54.69 -34.51 2.03
N GLU A 250 -54.66 -35.02 3.25
CA GLU A 250 -55.59 -36.07 3.72
C GLU A 250 -56.90 -35.52 4.28
N LYS A 251 -56.99 -34.21 4.57
CA LYS A 251 -58.22 -33.58 5.09
C LYS A 251 -59.28 -33.26 4.04
N ASN A 252 -59.12 -33.72 2.80
CA ASN A 252 -60.12 -33.54 1.75
C ASN A 252 -60.49 -34.87 1.04
N PRO A 253 -61.14 -35.82 1.72
CA PRO A 253 -61.93 -36.83 1.04
C PRO A 253 -63.30 -36.21 0.68
N GLN A 254 -63.58 -36.10 -0.63
CA GLN A 254 -64.97 -36.17 -1.12
C GLN A 254 -65.44 -37.61 -1.08
#